data_AF-A0AAJ1PSX1-F1
#
_entry.id   AF-A0AAJ1PSX1-F1
#
_cell.length_a   1.000
_cell.length_b   1.000
_cell.length_c   1.000
_cell.angle_alpha   90.00
_cell.angle_beta   90.00
_cell.angle_gamma   90.00
#
_symmetry.space_group_name_H-M   'P 1'
#
loop_
_entity.id
_entity.type
_entity.pdbx_description
1 polymer ?
#
loop_
_entity_poly.entity_id
_entity_poly.type
_entity_poly.pdbx_seq_one_letter_code
_entity_poly.pdbx_strand_id
1 'polypeptide(L)'
;MIKNKRLKILFSSLLFSFPFVAVSCVISKEKNIETNIELEQRVYTHENLFPRIELSDYYNEIRYDSINETPYFDKEFSSNFIKDLITRLNVSDAKVRWQVENISARKINIYISLLINEKTFNKTYTFEC
;
A
#
# COMPACT_ATOMS: atom_id res chain seq x y z
N MET A 1 -58.72 2.33 -46.90
CA MET A 1 -59.79 1.36 -47.20
C MET A 1 -59.30 -0.02 -46.77
N ILE A 2 -60.01 -0.67 -45.83
CA ILE A 2 -60.42 -2.10 -45.83
C ILE A 2 -59.38 -3.10 -46.37
N LYS A 3 -58.97 -4.20 -45.74
CA LYS A 3 -59.33 -4.98 -44.54
C LYS A 3 -58.41 -6.23 -44.61
N ASN A 4 -58.38 -6.97 -43.50
CA ASN A 4 -58.28 -8.44 -43.43
C ASN A 4 -56.87 -9.07 -43.50
N LYS A 5 -56.40 -9.60 -42.36
CA LYS A 5 -56.68 -10.96 -41.84
C LYS A 5 -55.88 -12.02 -42.63
N ARG A 6 -54.92 -12.69 -41.98
CA ARG A 6 -55.12 -14.00 -41.31
C ARG A 6 -53.76 -14.59 -40.90
N LEU A 7 -53.69 -14.85 -39.60
CA LEU A 7 -53.05 -15.97 -38.93
C LEU A 7 -52.82 -17.20 -39.84
N LYS A 8 -51.59 -17.72 -39.88
CA LYS A 8 -51.32 -19.16 -40.05
C LYS A 8 -49.98 -19.51 -39.39
N ILE A 9 -50.11 -20.08 -38.20
CA ILE A 9 -49.09 -20.87 -37.52
C ILE A 9 -48.94 -22.18 -38.30
N LEU A 10 -47.71 -22.57 -38.63
CA LEU A 10 -47.36 -23.97 -38.88
C LEU A 10 -46.02 -24.24 -38.19
N PHE A 11 -46.14 -24.88 -37.03
CA PHE A 11 -45.04 -25.54 -36.33
C PHE A 11 -44.55 -26.70 -37.19
N SER A 12 -43.26 -26.69 -37.52
CA SER A 12 -42.54 -27.87 -37.98
C SER A 12 -41.52 -28.25 -36.90
N SER A 13 -41.90 -29.20 -36.07
CA SER A 13 -41.08 -29.82 -35.04
C SER A 13 -40.05 -30.76 -35.67
N LEU A 14 -38.81 -30.29 -35.87
CA LEU A 14 -37.67 -31.19 -36.00
C LEU A 14 -37.14 -31.53 -34.61
N LEU A 15 -37.35 -32.78 -34.23
CA LEU A 15 -36.80 -33.41 -33.04
C LEU A 15 -35.30 -33.63 -33.24
N PHE A 16 -34.46 -32.79 -32.63
CA PHE A 16 -33.07 -33.15 -32.36
C PHE A 16 -32.94 -33.45 -30.86
N SER A 17 -32.93 -34.74 -30.54
CA SER A 17 -32.58 -35.25 -29.22
C SER A 17 -31.07 -35.16 -29.03
N PHE A 18 -30.60 -34.14 -28.33
CA PHE A 18 -29.26 -34.16 -27.74
C PHE A 18 -29.30 -34.87 -26.39
N PRO A 19 -28.27 -35.66 -26.03
CA PRO A 19 -28.23 -36.30 -24.72
C PRO A 19 -28.12 -35.23 -23.62
N PHE A 20 -29.17 -35.11 -22.80
CA PHE A 20 -29.11 -34.35 -21.56
C PHE A 20 -28.22 -35.11 -20.57
N VAL A 21 -27.01 -34.61 -20.32
CA VAL A 21 -26.26 -34.97 -19.12
C VAL A 21 -26.89 -34.18 -17.97
N ALA A 22 -27.71 -34.84 -17.16
CA ALA A 22 -28.21 -34.27 -15.92
C ALA A 22 -27.08 -34.27 -14.87
N VAL A 23 -26.42 -33.13 -14.70
CA VAL A 23 -25.60 -32.90 -13.50
C VAL A 23 -26.56 -32.59 -12.37
N SER A 24 -26.74 -33.53 -11.45
CA SER A 24 -27.39 -33.26 -10.17
C SER A 24 -26.47 -32.33 -9.38
N CYS A 25 -26.70 -31.03 -9.49
CA CYS A 25 -26.13 -30.08 -8.55
C CYS A 25 -26.94 -30.21 -7.26
N VAL A 26 -26.37 -30.89 -6.26
CA VAL A 26 -26.85 -30.70 -4.89
C VAL A 26 -26.62 -29.23 -4.60
N ILE A 27 -27.71 -28.47 -4.43
CA ILE A 27 -27.65 -27.12 -3.87
C ILE A 27 -27.12 -27.29 -2.46
N SER A 28 -25.79 -27.26 -2.34
CA SER A 28 -25.14 -26.97 -1.09
C SER A 28 -25.65 -25.60 -0.72
N LYS A 29 -26.48 -25.52 0.33
CA LYS A 29 -26.80 -24.26 0.97
C LYS A 29 -25.47 -23.59 1.21
N GLU A 30 -25.17 -22.53 0.47
CA GLU A 30 -24.07 -21.64 0.80
C GLU A 30 -24.32 -21.23 2.25
N LYS A 31 -23.54 -21.81 3.16
CA LYS A 31 -23.25 -21.14 4.41
C LYS A 31 -22.54 -19.88 3.97
N ASN A 32 -23.32 -18.80 3.89
CA ASN A 32 -22.79 -17.46 3.92
C ASN A 32 -22.04 -17.37 5.25
N ILE A 33 -20.75 -17.71 5.20
CA ILE A 33 -19.84 -17.32 6.25
C ILE A 33 -19.66 -15.84 5.97
N GLU A 34 -20.54 -15.02 6.54
CA GLU A 34 -20.22 -13.62 6.79
C GLU A 34 -19.00 -13.66 7.71
N THR A 35 -17.81 -13.71 7.11
CA THR A 35 -16.63 -13.16 7.75
C THR A 35 -16.93 -11.67 7.86
N ASN A 36 -17.54 -11.28 8.98
CA ASN A 36 -17.32 -9.98 9.57
C ASN A 36 -15.81 -9.88 9.77
N ILE A 37 -15.10 -9.45 8.72
CA ILE A 37 -13.80 -8.87 8.85
C ILE A 37 -14.12 -7.56 9.56
N GLU A 38 -14.13 -7.59 10.89
CA GLU A 38 -13.92 -6.40 11.68
C GLU A 38 -12.60 -5.84 11.15
N LEU A 39 -12.69 -4.86 10.26
CA LEU A 39 -11.59 -3.99 9.90
C LEU A 39 -11.21 -3.32 11.21
N GLU A 40 -10.30 -3.95 11.96
CA GLU A 40 -9.69 -3.34 13.13
C GLU A 40 -9.22 -1.96 12.68
N GLN A 41 -9.89 -0.93 13.19
CA GLN A 41 -9.47 0.44 12.95
C GLN A 41 -8.10 0.58 13.60
N ARG A 42 -7.03 0.43 12.82
CA ARG A 42 -5.66 0.58 13.31
C ARG A 42 -5.54 1.97 13.92
N VAL A 43 -5.43 2.03 15.24
CA VAL A 43 -5.23 3.29 15.96
C VAL A 43 -3.75 3.65 15.85
N TYR A 44 -3.43 4.57 14.95
CA TYR A 44 -2.08 5.11 14.82
C TYR A 44 -1.80 6.12 15.95
N THR A 45 -0.70 5.89 16.66
CA THR A 45 -0.12 6.77 17.68
C THR A 45 1.29 7.14 17.24
N HIS A 46 1.86 8.22 17.78
CA HIS A 46 3.22 8.61 17.40
C HIS A 46 4.26 7.51 17.66
N GLU A 47 4.10 6.75 18.75
CA GLU A 47 5.00 5.68 19.17
C GLU A 47 4.95 4.44 18.26
N ASN A 48 3.76 4.08 17.77
CA ASN A 48 3.59 2.92 16.89
C ASN A 48 3.79 3.23 15.41
N LEU A 49 3.71 4.51 15.04
CA LEU A 49 3.73 4.94 13.65
C LEU A 49 5.16 5.07 13.12
N PHE A 50 6.06 5.63 13.93
CA PHE A 50 7.41 5.94 13.47
C PHE A 50 8.42 4.92 14.02
N PRO A 51 9.05 4.11 13.15
CA PRO A 51 10.04 3.15 13.59
C PRO A 51 11.22 3.83 14.28
N ARG A 52 11.90 3.08 15.14
CA ARG A 52 13.23 3.46 15.62
C ARG A 52 14.23 3.15 14.51
N ILE A 53 15.01 4.16 14.16
CA ILE A 53 16.06 4.10 13.14
C ILE A 53 17.28 4.79 13.75
N GLU A 54 18.43 4.13 13.71
CA GLU A 54 19.66 4.60 14.34
C GLU A 54 20.75 4.86 13.30
N LEU A 55 21.74 5.69 13.64
CA LEU A 55 22.86 5.99 12.74
C LEU A 55 23.68 4.72 12.41
N SER A 56 23.76 3.79 13.36
CA SER A 56 24.44 2.49 13.21
C SER A 56 23.90 1.68 12.04
N ASP A 57 22.62 1.85 11.68
CA ASP A 57 22.01 1.21 10.51
C ASP A 57 22.63 1.69 9.18
N TYR A 58 23.37 2.80 9.18
CA TYR A 58 23.90 3.46 7.98
C TYR A 58 25.40 3.80 8.07
N TYR A 59 26.18 3.12 8.90
CA TYR A 59 27.64 3.38 8.98
C TYR A 59 28.36 3.18 7.64
N ASN A 60 27.84 2.34 6.75
CA ASN A 60 28.32 2.16 5.38
C ASN A 60 28.10 3.39 4.48
N GLU A 61 27.21 4.31 4.88
CA GLU A 61 26.90 5.59 4.24
C GLU A 61 27.68 6.76 4.85
N ILE A 62 28.57 6.50 5.80
CA ILE A 62 29.49 7.52 6.34
C ILE A 62 30.81 7.41 5.60
N ARG A 63 31.25 8.53 5.03
CA ARG A 63 32.54 8.68 4.37
C ARG A 63 33.48 9.50 5.24
N TYR A 64 34.76 9.49 4.91
CA TYR A 64 35.78 10.25 5.61
C TYR A 64 36.54 11.12 4.62
N ASP A 65 36.54 12.43 4.88
CA ASP A 65 37.37 13.38 4.15
C ASP A 65 38.74 13.42 4.84
N SER A 66 39.77 12.90 4.17
CA SER A 66 41.14 12.88 4.69
C SER A 66 41.80 14.25 4.72
N ILE A 67 41.31 15.22 3.94
CA ILE A 67 41.88 16.58 3.90
C ILE A 67 41.41 17.37 5.12
N ASN A 68 40.11 17.27 5.43
CA ASN A 68 39.49 17.97 6.56
C ASN A 68 39.39 17.11 7.82
N GLU A 69 39.93 15.88 7.78
CA GLU A 69 39.89 14.87 8.84
C GLU A 69 38.48 14.65 9.43
N THR A 70 37.44 14.77 8.61
CA THR A 70 36.05 14.90 9.07
C THR A 70 35.16 13.84 8.41
N PRO A 71 34.35 13.09 9.19
CA PRO A 71 33.35 12.21 8.62
C PRO A 71 32.22 13.03 7.97
N TYR A 72 31.60 12.48 6.95
CA TYR A 72 30.45 13.10 6.30
C TYR A 72 29.48 12.08 5.75
N PHE A 73 28.21 12.48 5.62
CA PHE A 73 27.19 11.63 5.01
C PHE A 73 27.39 11.51 3.50
N ASP A 74 27.38 10.28 2.99
CA ASP A 74 27.34 10.02 1.56
C ASP A 74 26.09 10.66 0.94
N LYS A 75 26.17 11.03 -0.34
CA LYS A 75 25.05 11.64 -1.09
C LYS A 75 23.81 10.76 -1.10
N GLU A 76 23.98 9.44 -0.96
CA GLU A 76 22.89 8.45 -1.00
C GLU A 76 22.22 8.24 0.37
N PHE A 77 22.81 8.73 1.46
CA PHE A 77 22.32 8.55 2.83
C PHE A 77 20.83 8.88 2.97
N SER A 78 20.42 10.06 2.50
CA SER A 78 19.03 10.52 2.63
C SER A 78 18.05 9.63 1.86
N SER A 79 18.42 9.19 0.66
CA SER A 79 17.58 8.32 -0.16
C SER A 79 17.43 6.92 0.45
N ASN A 80 18.53 6.36 0.96
CA ASN A 80 18.54 5.05 1.62
C ASN A 80 17.75 5.09 2.94
N PHE A 81 17.90 6.15 3.73
CA PHE A 81 17.08 6.39 4.91
C PHE A 81 15.58 6.44 4.58
N ILE A 82 15.16 7.24 3.58
CA ILE A 82 13.74 7.36 3.23
C ILE A 82 13.17 6.02 2.73
N LYS A 83 13.93 5.28 1.92
CA LYS A 83 13.52 3.95 1.44
C LYS A 83 13.31 2.97 2.58
N ASP A 84 14.24 2.93 3.53
CA ASP A 84 14.17 2.06 4.69
C ASP A 84 13.02 2.46 5.62
N LEU A 85 12.85 3.76 5.89
CA LEU A 85 11.71 4.29 6.63
C LEU A 85 10.39 3.82 6.02
N ILE A 86 10.18 4.02 4.71
CA ILE A 86 8.95 3.59 4.03
C ILE A 86 8.75 2.08 4.15
N THR A 87 9.82 1.29 4.08
CA THR A 87 9.75 -0.17 4.21
C THR A 87 9.36 -0.60 5.64
N ARG A 88 9.85 0.12 6.66
CA ARG A 88 9.56 -0.15 8.07
C ARG A 88 8.24 0.47 8.55
N LEU A 89 7.66 1.41 7.80
CA LEU A 89 6.34 1.98 8.10
C LEU A 89 5.27 0.90 7.91
N ASN A 90 4.60 0.52 9.00
CA ASN A 90 3.49 -0.44 8.97
C ASN A 90 2.16 0.24 8.56
N VAL A 91 2.17 1.00 7.46
CA VAL A 91 1.02 1.76 6.97
C VAL A 91 0.92 1.69 5.46
N SER A 92 -0.19 1.14 4.95
CA SER A 92 -0.42 1.01 3.50
C SER A 92 -0.93 2.29 2.84
N ASP A 93 -1.68 3.12 3.59
CA ASP A 93 -2.48 4.21 3.01
C ASP A 93 -1.93 5.61 3.37
N ALA A 94 -0.68 5.68 3.84
CA ALA A 94 -0.06 6.93 4.24
C ALA A 94 0.45 7.73 3.03
N LYS A 95 0.15 9.03 3.00
CA LYS A 95 0.91 9.97 2.15
C LYS A 95 2.12 10.44 2.94
N VAL A 96 3.32 10.06 2.49
CA VAL A 96 4.60 10.47 3.08
C VAL A 96 5.08 11.75 2.39
N ARG A 97 5.47 12.75 3.17
CA ARG A 97 6.22 13.93 2.73
C ARG A 97 7.48 14.03 3.56
N TRP A 98 8.57 14.44 2.93
CA TRP A 98 9.85 14.56 3.60
C TRP A 98 10.63 15.77 3.10
N GLN A 99 11.47 16.30 3.99
CA GLN A 99 12.41 17.37 3.68
C GLN A 99 13.73 17.07 4.39
N VAL A 100 14.82 17.35 3.71
CA VAL A 100 16.18 17.17 4.22
C VAL A 100 16.81 18.54 4.45
N GLU A 101 17.42 18.72 5.61
CA GLU A 101 18.22 19.89 5.96
C GLU A 101 19.62 19.44 6.37
N ASN A 102 20.62 19.82 5.59
CA ASN A 102 22.03 19.58 5.89
C ASN A 102 22.54 20.73 6.78
N ILE A 103 22.65 20.49 8.09
CA ILE A 103 23.15 21.49 9.04
C ILE A 103 24.67 21.64 8.89
N SER A 104 25.37 20.52 8.70
CA SER A 104 26.79 20.46 8.41
C SER A 104 27.12 19.17 7.65
N ALA A 105 28.38 18.99 7.24
CA ALA A 105 28.84 17.71 6.67
C ALA A 105 28.57 16.52 7.62
N ARG A 106 28.60 16.77 8.94
CA ARG A 106 28.46 15.78 10.00
C ARG A 106 27.05 15.63 10.52
N LYS A 107 26.14 16.54 10.20
CA LYS A 107 24.82 16.62 10.84
C LYS A 107 23.71 16.90 9.84
N ILE A 108 22.71 16.04 9.87
CA ILE A 108 21.55 16.10 8.96
C ILE A 108 20.26 15.94 9.76
N ASN A 109 19.28 16.77 9.43
CA ASN A 109 17.90 16.65 9.89
C ASN A 109 17.03 16.18 8.74
N ILE A 110 16.22 15.16 9.00
CA ILE A 110 15.23 14.65 8.05
C ILE A 110 13.85 14.78 8.68
N TYR A 111 13.07 15.70 8.14
CA TYR A 111 11.70 15.98 8.57
C TYR A 111 10.74 15.07 7.81
N ILE A 112 9.91 14.33 8.53
CA ILE A 112 8.90 13.43 7.98
C ILE A 112 7.52 13.91 8.41
N SER A 113 6.61 14.00 7.45
CA SER A 113 5.19 14.27 7.67
C SER A 113 4.37 13.17 7.02
N LEU A 114 3.58 12.46 7.82
CA LEU A 114 2.67 11.40 7.40
C LEU A 114 1.24 11.90 7.49
N LEU A 115 0.49 11.83 6.39
CA LEU A 115 -0.93 12.11 6.37
C LEU A 115 -1.70 10.79 6.26
N ILE A 116 -2.48 10.47 7.30
CA ILE A 116 -3.28 9.24 7.43
C ILE A 116 -4.66 9.63 7.96
N ASN A 117 -5.74 9.27 7.24
CA ASN A 117 -7.11 9.57 7.65
C ASN A 117 -7.32 11.03 8.07
N GLU A 118 -6.84 11.96 7.23
CA GLU A 118 -6.88 13.43 7.46
C GLU A 118 -6.08 13.93 8.69
N LYS A 119 -5.40 13.03 9.41
CA LYS A 119 -4.50 13.39 10.51
C LYS A 119 -3.06 13.43 10.03
N THR A 120 -2.35 14.48 10.46
CA THR A 120 -0.93 14.66 10.15
C THR A 120 -0.09 14.28 11.36
N PHE A 121 0.92 13.45 11.14
CA PHE A 121 1.91 13.06 12.14
C PHE A 121 3.28 13.49 11.65
N ASN A 122 4.03 14.20 12.50
CA ASN A 122 5.33 14.74 12.13
C ASN A 122 6.42 14.16 13.03
N LYS A 123 7.57 13.81 12.47
CA LYS A 123 8.77 13.40 13.21
C LYS A 123 10.01 13.94 12.52
N THR A 124 10.98 14.38 13.32
CA THR A 124 12.32 14.72 12.83
C THR A 124 13.29 13.64 13.25
N TYR A 125 14.05 13.13 12.30
CA TYR A 125 15.21 12.28 12.56
C TYR A 125 16.46 13.13 12.45
N THR A 126 17.28 13.13 13.48
CA THR A 126 18.56 13.83 13.51
C THR A 126 19.68 12.80 13.58
N PHE A 127 20.61 12.91 12.64
CA PHE A 127 21.78 12.06 12.58
C PHE A 127 23.05 12.91 12.66
N GLU A 128 24.02 12.44 13.43
CA GLU A 128 25.29 13.11 13.66
C GLU A 128 26.44 12.10 13.72
N CYS A 129 27.42 12.21 12.83
CA CYS A 129 28.60 11.33 12.73
C CYS A 129 29.87 11.97 13.28
#